data_AF-A0A1Q7D7J2-F1
#
_entry.id   AF-A0A1Q7D7J2-F1
#
_cell.length_a   1.000
_cell.length_b   1.000
_cell.length_c   1.000
_cell.angle_alpha   90.00
_cell.angle_beta   90.00
_cell.angle_gamma   90.00
#
_symmetry.space_group_name_H-M   'P 1'
#
loop_
_entity.id
_entity.type
_entity.pdbx_description
1 polymer ?
#
loop_
_entity_poly.entity_id
_entity_poly.type
_entity_poly.pdbx_seq_one_letter_code
_entity_poly.pdbx_strand_id
1 'polypeptide(L)'
;MDSGPGRQQEGTGLGLALTKRFAELHGGSVSVDSVLGQGSTFTIRLPLEVEGGTTQTPSEVVPQHREAADSMRPLVLVVDDNPGAAEILARHLDTGGFRMELARTGTDALRMARRLQPAAITLDILLPEIDGWEVLSRLQADEATQNIPVLVVSVVDKPALGRTLGAIDYFVKPVDGKALLSRLGQYTFTSKVKDETVRVLVIDDERANLDLMETMLTPAGFGVLRANGGQEGIDMAKSQLPNLILLDLMMPEVTGFDVVEALRAEEVTRSIPIMVLTAKGLTDDDKQALNGQVAAIFQRDSVAGTELTDWLKRIVARRQGS
;
A
#
# COMPACT_ATOMS: atom_id res chain seq x y z
N MET A 1 -25.56 9.87 41.96
CA MET A 1 -26.43 8.93 41.24
C MET A 1 -26.41 9.36 39.78
N ASP A 2 -25.91 8.46 38.93
CA ASP A 2 -25.53 8.71 37.54
C ASP A 2 -26.69 9.14 36.63
N SER A 3 -26.38 10.05 35.72
CA SER A 3 -27.19 10.38 34.55
C SER A 3 -26.37 10.09 33.29
N GLY A 4 -26.60 8.94 32.65
CA GLY A 4 -26.01 8.57 31.35
C GLY A 4 -27.07 8.67 30.23
N PRO A 5 -26.82 9.37 29.10
CA PRO A 5 -27.82 9.54 28.05
C PRO A 5 -27.71 8.42 27.01
N GLY A 6 -28.49 7.35 27.20
CA GLY A 6 -28.81 6.40 26.14
C GLY A 6 -29.89 6.99 25.21
N ARG A 7 -29.49 7.49 24.05
CA ARG A 7 -30.43 7.82 22.96
C ARG A 7 -31.03 6.52 22.40
N GLN A 8 -32.22 6.14 22.84
CA GLN A 8 -33.12 5.28 22.08
C GLN A 8 -33.84 6.16 21.05
N GLN A 9 -33.28 6.25 19.84
CA GLN A 9 -34.09 6.53 18.66
C GLN A 9 -34.49 5.18 18.07
N GLU A 10 -35.72 4.75 18.29
CA GLU A 10 -36.32 3.71 17.46
C GLU A 10 -36.24 4.19 16.01
N GLY A 11 -35.47 3.46 15.19
CA GLY A 11 -35.39 3.75 13.76
C GLY A 11 -36.79 3.69 13.15
N THR A 12 -37.07 4.54 12.18
CA THR A 12 -38.40 4.73 11.57
C THR A 12 -39.00 3.48 10.92
N GLY A 13 -38.30 2.34 10.91
CA GLY A 13 -38.69 1.12 10.21
C GLY A 13 -38.70 1.25 8.68
N LEU A 14 -38.42 2.45 8.16
CA LEU A 14 -38.53 2.77 6.74
C LEU A 14 -37.36 2.25 5.91
N GLY A 15 -36.22 1.91 6.53
CA GLY A 15 -34.99 1.54 5.82
C GLY A 15 -35.17 0.33 4.89
N LEU A 16 -35.84 -0.73 5.36
CA LEU A 16 -36.08 -1.91 4.54
C LEU A 16 -37.15 -1.66 3.47
N ALA A 17 -38.17 -0.85 3.78
CA ALA A 17 -39.20 -0.45 2.81
C ALA A 17 -38.61 0.38 1.66
N LEU A 18 -37.70 1.32 1.99
CA LEU A 18 -36.94 2.11 1.02
C LEU A 18 -36.03 1.22 0.18
N THR A 19 -35.27 0.32 0.83
CA THR A 19 -34.36 -0.62 0.14
C THR A 19 -35.12 -1.52 -0.83
N LYS A 20 -36.27 -2.07 -0.40
CA LYS A 20 -37.16 -2.86 -1.26
C LYS A 20 -37.65 -2.03 -2.45
N ARG A 21 -38.08 -0.79 -2.21
CA ARG A 21 -38.57 0.09 -3.27
C ARG A 21 -37.49 0.42 -4.29
N PHE A 22 -36.27 0.70 -3.84
CA PHE A 22 -35.14 0.94 -4.74
C PHE A 22 -34.80 -0.31 -5.56
N ALA A 23 -34.74 -1.50 -4.95
CA ALA A 23 -34.47 -2.72 -5.68
C ALA A 23 -35.53 -3.01 -6.76
N GLU A 24 -36.81 -2.84 -6.44
CA GLU A 24 -37.92 -3.00 -7.39
C GLU A 24 -37.85 -1.98 -8.54
N LEU A 25 -37.48 -0.72 -8.26
CA LEU A 25 -37.30 0.31 -9.29
C LEU A 25 -36.16 -0.03 -10.27
N HIS A 26 -35.14 -0.76 -9.81
CA HIS A 26 -34.06 -1.27 -10.65
C HIS A 26 -34.40 -2.63 -11.29
N GLY A 27 -35.67 -3.05 -11.28
CA GLY A 27 -36.12 -4.33 -11.87
C GLY A 27 -35.74 -5.57 -11.06
N GLY A 28 -35.31 -5.38 -9.82
CA GLY A 28 -34.85 -6.42 -8.91
C GLY A 28 -35.84 -6.81 -7.81
N SER A 29 -35.34 -7.51 -6.79
CA SER A 29 -36.13 -8.01 -5.66
C SER A 29 -35.31 -8.05 -4.36
N VAL A 30 -35.99 -8.01 -3.21
CA VAL A 30 -35.39 -8.21 -1.88
C VAL A 30 -36.10 -9.36 -1.17
N SER A 31 -35.34 -10.28 -0.56
CA SER A 31 -35.84 -11.37 0.29
C SER A 31 -35.11 -11.40 1.63
N VAL A 32 -35.69 -12.09 2.62
CA VAL A 32 -35.08 -12.30 3.93
C VAL A 32 -35.30 -13.74 4.36
N ASP A 33 -34.22 -14.38 4.83
CA ASP A 33 -34.25 -15.68 5.50
C ASP A 33 -33.77 -15.45 6.94
N SER A 34 -34.59 -15.84 7.92
CA SER A 34 -34.31 -15.57 9.33
C SER A 34 -34.67 -16.76 10.21
N VAL A 35 -33.79 -17.07 11.15
CA VAL A 35 -34.02 -18.07 12.20
C VAL A 35 -33.81 -17.39 13.55
N LEU A 36 -34.84 -17.45 14.40
CA LEU A 36 -34.82 -16.81 15.72
C LEU A 36 -33.61 -17.29 16.54
N GLY A 37 -32.79 -16.36 16.99
CA GLY A 37 -31.58 -16.63 17.76
C GLY A 37 -30.34 -17.04 16.94
N GLN A 38 -30.45 -17.22 15.63
CA GLN A 38 -29.29 -17.51 14.74
C GLN A 38 -28.96 -16.35 13.78
N GLY A 39 -29.88 -15.39 13.61
CA GLY A 39 -29.68 -14.20 12.80
C GLY A 39 -30.61 -14.13 11.58
N SER A 40 -30.39 -13.13 10.74
CA SER A 40 -31.17 -12.91 9.52
C SER A 40 -30.25 -12.59 8.35
N THR A 41 -30.52 -13.20 7.19
CA THR A 41 -29.85 -12.93 5.91
C THR A 41 -30.81 -12.20 4.99
N PHE A 42 -30.45 -11.00 4.57
CA PHE A 42 -31.21 -10.23 3.58
C PHE A 42 -30.52 -10.36 2.21
N THR A 43 -31.27 -10.70 1.18
CA THR A 43 -30.76 -10.88 -0.19
C THR A 43 -31.38 -9.85 -1.12
N ILE A 44 -30.57 -9.13 -1.89
CA ILE A 44 -31.03 -8.24 -2.97
C ILE A 44 -30.59 -8.87 -4.30
N ARG A 45 -31.51 -8.98 -5.26
CA ARG A 45 -31.24 -9.42 -6.63
C ARG A 45 -31.55 -8.28 -7.58
N LEU A 46 -30.63 -7.90 -8.46
CA LEU A 46 -30.83 -6.85 -9.46
C LEU A 46 -30.51 -7.42 -10.86
N PRO A 47 -31.29 -7.09 -11.90
CA PRO A 47 -30.96 -7.43 -13.28
C PRO A 47 -29.72 -6.62 -13.72
N LEU A 48 -28.79 -7.29 -14.40
CA LEU A 48 -27.60 -6.67 -14.97
C LEU A 48 -27.74 -6.70 -16.49
N GLU A 49 -27.86 -5.55 -17.14
CA GLU A 49 -27.75 -5.48 -18.60
C GLU A 49 -26.27 -5.54 -18.98
N VAL A 50 -25.86 -6.69 -19.53
CA VAL A 50 -24.52 -6.85 -20.10
C VAL A 50 -24.62 -6.43 -21.56
N GLU A 51 -24.17 -5.22 -21.89
CA GLU A 51 -23.98 -4.83 -23.29
C GLU A 51 -22.88 -5.70 -23.92
N GLY A 52 -23.31 -6.65 -24.77
CA GLY A 52 -22.51 -7.18 -25.87
C GLY A 52 -21.11 -7.70 -25.55
N GLY A 53 -21.00 -8.72 -24.69
CA GLY A 53 -19.81 -9.56 -24.60
C GLY A 53 -20.21 -11.01 -24.79
N THR A 54 -19.81 -11.63 -25.91
CA THR A 54 -20.12 -13.01 -26.28
C THR A 54 -20.05 -13.97 -25.09
N THR A 55 -21.17 -14.61 -24.81
CA THR A 55 -21.32 -15.71 -23.87
C THR A 55 -20.45 -16.88 -24.35
N GLN A 56 -19.23 -17.00 -23.83
CA GLN A 56 -18.53 -18.28 -23.86
C GLN A 56 -19.03 -19.10 -22.68
N THR A 57 -19.91 -20.05 -23.00
CA THR A 57 -20.24 -21.19 -22.14
C THR A 57 -18.92 -21.80 -21.63
N PRO A 58 -18.81 -22.15 -20.33
CA PRO A 58 -17.60 -22.78 -19.81
C PRO A 58 -17.42 -24.15 -20.48
N SER A 59 -16.63 -24.18 -21.54
CA SER A 59 -16.15 -25.42 -22.12
C SER A 59 -15.16 -26.01 -21.12
N GLU A 60 -15.48 -27.20 -20.62
CA GLU A 60 -14.54 -28.14 -20.02
C GLU A 60 -13.37 -28.34 -20.97
N VAL A 61 -12.35 -27.52 -20.82
CA VAL A 61 -11.01 -27.77 -21.33
C VAL A 61 -10.14 -27.64 -20.09
N VAL A 62 -9.84 -28.80 -19.49
CA VAL A 62 -8.88 -28.92 -18.39
C VAL A 62 -7.62 -28.15 -18.79
N PRO A 63 -7.31 -27.00 -18.16
CA PRO A 63 -6.28 -26.15 -18.68
C PRO A 63 -4.95 -26.55 -18.04
N GLN A 64 -4.32 -27.59 -18.58
CA GLN A 64 -2.93 -27.96 -18.27
C GLN A 64 -1.93 -26.82 -18.61
N HIS A 65 -2.37 -25.80 -19.36
CA HIS A 65 -1.60 -24.58 -19.63
C HIS A 65 -1.92 -23.38 -18.70
N ARG A 66 -2.99 -23.42 -17.89
CA ARG A 66 -3.24 -22.34 -16.90
C ARG A 66 -2.32 -22.47 -15.69
N GLU A 67 -2.00 -23.68 -15.24
CA GLU A 67 -1.14 -23.88 -14.05
C GLU A 67 0.27 -23.27 -14.21
N ALA A 68 0.86 -23.35 -15.42
CA ALA A 68 2.17 -22.77 -15.70
C ALA A 68 2.14 -21.23 -15.71
N ALA A 69 1.12 -20.61 -16.30
CA ALA A 69 0.95 -19.15 -16.28
C ALA A 69 0.54 -18.62 -14.90
N ASP A 70 -0.18 -19.43 -14.12
CA ASP A 70 -0.61 -19.06 -12.76
C ASP A 70 0.55 -19.09 -11.77
N SER A 71 1.50 -20.02 -11.92
CA SER A 71 2.70 -20.10 -11.08
C SER A 71 3.62 -18.87 -11.16
N MET A 72 3.51 -18.08 -12.24
CA MET A 72 4.25 -16.83 -12.44
C MET A 72 3.60 -15.63 -11.74
N ARG A 73 2.33 -15.72 -11.32
CA ARG A 73 1.65 -14.65 -10.59
C ARG A 73 2.19 -14.57 -9.16
N PRO A 74 2.49 -13.35 -8.65
CA PRO A 74 2.93 -13.18 -7.26
C PRO A 74 1.87 -13.69 -6.28
N LEU A 75 2.32 -14.47 -5.29
CA LEU A 75 1.45 -15.08 -4.29
C LEU A 75 1.22 -14.14 -3.12
N VAL A 76 -0.04 -13.90 -2.76
CA VAL A 76 -0.43 -13.22 -1.53
C VAL A 76 -1.05 -14.25 -0.57
N LEU A 77 -0.48 -14.39 0.63
CA LEU A 77 -1.07 -15.22 1.68
C LEU A 77 -2.07 -14.38 2.46
N VAL A 78 -3.34 -14.75 2.40
CA VAL A 78 -4.42 -14.12 3.15
C VAL A 78 -4.62 -14.87 4.45
N VAL A 79 -4.60 -14.16 5.58
CA VAL A 79 -4.84 -14.71 6.91
C VAL A 79 -6.11 -14.09 7.47
N ASP A 80 -7.20 -14.84 7.37
CA ASP A 80 -8.55 -14.40 7.77
C ASP A 80 -9.40 -15.63 8.08
N ASP A 81 -10.08 -15.65 9.23
CA ASP A 81 -10.97 -16.74 9.62
C ASP A 81 -12.35 -16.63 8.95
N ASN A 82 -12.71 -15.43 8.46
CA ASN A 82 -14.00 -15.16 7.83
C ASN A 82 -13.99 -15.51 6.33
N PRO A 83 -14.74 -16.55 5.90
CA PRO A 83 -14.76 -16.98 4.50
C PRO A 83 -15.31 -15.91 3.54
N GLY A 84 -16.28 -15.09 3.98
CA GLY A 84 -16.87 -14.05 3.13
C GLY A 84 -15.92 -12.88 2.89
N ALA A 85 -15.16 -12.47 3.92
CA ALA A 85 -14.14 -11.44 3.79
C ALA A 85 -13.00 -11.90 2.87
N ALA A 86 -12.54 -13.14 3.04
CA ALA A 86 -11.53 -13.75 2.19
C ALA A 86 -11.97 -13.84 0.72
N GLU A 87 -13.24 -14.15 0.43
CA GLU A 87 -13.75 -14.24 -0.94
C GLU A 87 -13.82 -12.87 -1.63
N ILE A 88 -14.20 -11.82 -0.90
CA ILE A 88 -14.15 -10.45 -1.41
C ILE A 88 -12.70 -10.07 -1.72
N LEU A 89 -11.77 -10.42 -0.83
CA LEU A 89 -10.35 -10.15 -1.02
C LEU A 89 -9.79 -10.89 -2.23
N ALA A 90 -10.20 -12.15 -2.43
CA ALA A 90 -9.82 -12.98 -3.56
C ALA A 90 -10.12 -12.34 -4.90
N ARG A 91 -11.33 -11.79 -5.06
CA ARG A 91 -11.73 -11.11 -6.29
C ARG A 91 -10.86 -9.90 -6.61
N HIS A 92 -10.50 -9.13 -5.59
CA HIS A 92 -9.63 -7.97 -5.77
C HIS A 92 -8.21 -8.42 -6.16
N LEU A 93 -7.64 -9.38 -5.45
CA LEU A 93 -6.30 -9.90 -5.73
C LEU A 93 -6.18 -10.48 -7.14
N ASP A 94 -7.15 -11.30 -7.58
CA ASP A 94 -7.15 -11.89 -8.92
C ASP A 94 -7.23 -10.80 -10.01
N THR A 95 -8.07 -9.78 -9.80
CA THR A 95 -8.16 -8.62 -10.71
C THR A 95 -6.83 -7.85 -10.82
N GLY A 96 -6.05 -7.79 -9.74
CA GLY A 96 -4.72 -7.17 -9.73
C GLY A 96 -3.59 -8.09 -10.19
N GLY A 97 -3.89 -9.28 -10.72
CA GLY A 97 -2.88 -10.21 -11.22
C GLY A 97 -2.13 -10.98 -10.13
N PHE A 98 -2.64 -10.99 -8.90
CA PHE A 98 -2.11 -11.79 -7.80
C PHE A 98 -2.81 -13.14 -7.72
N ARG A 99 -2.07 -14.17 -7.36
CA ARG A 99 -2.67 -15.42 -6.87
C ARG A 99 -2.73 -15.39 -5.36
N MET A 100 -3.67 -16.12 -4.76
CA MET A 100 -3.82 -16.13 -3.30
C MET A 100 -3.87 -17.53 -2.71
N GLU A 101 -3.45 -17.63 -1.46
CA GLU A 101 -3.63 -18.79 -0.59
C GLU A 101 -4.25 -18.32 0.72
N LEU A 102 -5.14 -19.11 1.31
CA LEU A 102 -5.87 -18.73 2.53
C LEU A 102 -5.39 -19.55 3.73
N ALA A 103 -4.99 -18.86 4.79
CA ALA A 103 -4.82 -19.41 6.13
C ALA A 103 -5.97 -18.92 7.02
N ARG A 104 -6.66 -19.85 7.68
CA ARG A 104 -7.80 -19.54 8.59
C ARG A 104 -7.39 -19.40 10.06
N THR A 105 -6.15 -19.77 10.39
CA THR A 105 -5.59 -19.70 11.74
C THR A 105 -4.18 -19.11 11.67
N GLY A 106 -3.73 -18.51 12.77
CA GLY A 106 -2.36 -18.00 12.85
C GLY A 106 -1.30 -19.11 12.73
N THR A 107 -1.58 -20.30 13.26
CA THR A 107 -0.69 -21.46 13.14
C THR A 107 -0.49 -21.88 11.69
N ASP A 108 -1.57 -21.91 10.91
CA ASP A 108 -1.50 -22.19 9.47
C ASP A 108 -0.77 -21.09 8.72
N ALA A 109 -0.99 -19.82 9.09
CA ALA A 109 -0.31 -18.70 8.47
C ALA A 109 1.21 -18.80 8.59
N LEU A 110 1.73 -19.08 9.80
CA LEU A 110 3.18 -19.24 10.04
C LEU A 110 3.77 -20.40 9.24
N ARG A 111 3.08 -21.55 9.23
CA ARG A 111 3.51 -22.73 8.47
C ARG A 111 3.50 -22.46 6.96
N MET A 112 2.46 -21.81 6.46
CA MET A 112 2.31 -21.49 5.04
C MET A 112 3.28 -20.41 4.59
N ALA A 113 3.54 -19.37 5.39
CA ALA A 113 4.51 -18.34 5.09
C ALA A 113 5.91 -18.92 4.87
N ARG A 114 6.37 -19.79 5.78
CA ARG A 114 7.66 -20.49 5.64
C ARG A 114 7.74 -21.34 4.37
N ARG A 115 6.69 -22.13 4.11
CA ARG A 115 6.67 -23.09 2.99
C ARG A 115 6.52 -22.43 1.63
N LEU A 116 5.61 -21.46 1.53
CA LEU A 116 5.16 -20.89 0.26
C LEU A 116 5.94 -19.64 -0.13
N GLN A 117 6.63 -18.99 0.82
CA GLN A 117 7.39 -17.76 0.60
C GLN A 117 6.59 -16.74 -0.24
N PRO A 118 5.39 -16.35 0.24
CA PRO A 118 4.53 -15.44 -0.52
C PRO A 118 5.21 -14.09 -0.74
N ALA A 119 4.82 -13.39 -1.80
CA ALA A 119 5.27 -12.05 -2.10
C ALA A 119 4.72 -11.00 -1.11
N ALA A 120 3.60 -11.30 -0.43
CA ALA A 120 3.05 -10.52 0.67
C ALA A 120 2.08 -11.34 1.53
N ILE A 121 1.82 -10.87 2.75
CA ILE A 121 0.83 -11.44 3.67
C ILE A 121 -0.20 -10.35 4.01
N THR A 122 -1.50 -10.66 3.91
CA THR A 122 -2.55 -9.82 4.53
C THR A 122 -3.02 -10.50 5.81
N LEU A 123 -3.00 -9.80 6.94
CA LEU A 123 -3.19 -10.38 8.26
C LEU A 123 -4.34 -9.74 9.01
N ASP A 124 -5.39 -10.50 9.31
CA ASP A 124 -6.34 -10.11 10.35
C ASP A 124 -5.69 -10.25 11.73
N ILE A 125 -6.01 -9.30 12.61
CA ILE A 125 -5.59 -9.32 14.01
C ILE A 125 -6.51 -10.24 14.81
N LEU A 126 -7.81 -10.27 14.49
CA LEU A 126 -8.77 -11.09 15.21
C LEU A 126 -8.78 -12.49 14.60
N LEU A 127 -7.90 -13.36 15.08
CA LEU A 127 -7.81 -14.75 14.67
C LEU A 127 -8.16 -15.71 15.83
N PRO A 128 -8.68 -16.91 15.51
CA PRO A 128 -8.81 -17.97 16.49
C PRO A 128 -7.43 -18.48 16.94
N GLU A 129 -7.37 -18.97 18.17
CA GLU A 129 -6.18 -19.57 18.82
C GLU A 129 -5.10 -18.55 19.21
N ILE A 130 -4.44 -17.93 18.23
CA ILE A 130 -3.38 -16.95 18.44
C ILE A 130 -3.75 -15.63 17.79
N ASP A 131 -3.57 -14.54 18.54
CA ASP A 131 -3.81 -13.17 18.07
C ASP A 131 -2.91 -12.86 16.87
N GLY A 132 -3.42 -12.15 15.85
CA GLY A 132 -2.64 -11.75 14.70
C GLY A 132 -1.43 -10.87 15.05
N TRP A 133 -1.45 -10.18 16.21
CA TRP A 133 -0.23 -9.53 16.72
C TRP A 133 0.90 -10.50 17.05
N GLU A 134 0.56 -11.64 17.64
CA GLU A 134 1.51 -12.70 17.95
C GLU A 134 2.01 -13.36 16.66
N VAL A 135 1.14 -13.53 15.66
CA VAL A 135 1.52 -14.01 14.33
C VAL A 135 2.53 -13.08 13.67
N LEU A 136 2.26 -11.76 13.67
CA LEU A 136 3.15 -10.76 13.10
C LEU A 136 4.53 -10.77 13.78
N SER A 137 4.56 -10.78 15.11
CA SER A 137 5.79 -10.85 15.90
C SER A 137 6.62 -12.09 15.55
N ARG A 138 5.97 -13.26 15.43
CA ARG A 138 6.64 -14.51 15.05
C ARG A 138 7.15 -14.53 13.62
N LEU A 139 6.41 -13.91 12.69
CA LEU A 139 6.87 -13.78 11.30
C LEU A 139 8.12 -12.92 11.20
N GLN A 140 8.23 -11.87 12.03
CA GLN A 140 9.39 -10.97 12.07
C GLN A 140 10.58 -11.51 12.83
N ALA A 141 10.34 -12.31 13.87
CA ALA A 141 11.42 -12.95 14.62
C ALA A 141 12.08 -14.11 13.85
N ASP A 142 11.51 -14.54 12.74
CA ASP A 142 11.96 -15.67 11.94
C ASP A 142 12.70 -15.21 10.68
N GLU A 143 13.98 -15.59 10.57
CA GLU A 143 14.84 -15.24 9.44
C GLU A 143 14.26 -15.63 8.07
N ALA A 144 13.50 -16.72 8.02
CA ALA A 144 12.90 -17.22 6.79
C ALA A 144 11.67 -16.43 6.34
N THR A 145 11.08 -15.60 7.20
CA THR A 145 9.83 -14.87 6.90
C THR A 145 9.88 -13.38 7.21
N GLN A 146 10.90 -12.89 7.93
CA GLN A 146 11.01 -11.50 8.37
C GLN A 146 11.00 -10.46 7.24
N ASN A 147 11.41 -10.86 6.04
CA ASN A 147 11.45 -9.99 4.87
C ASN A 147 10.15 -9.99 4.05
N ILE A 148 9.18 -10.85 4.41
CA ILE A 148 7.91 -10.92 3.71
C ILE A 148 7.04 -9.74 4.16
N PRO A 149 6.54 -8.92 3.23
CA PRO A 149 5.77 -7.76 3.61
C PRO A 149 4.41 -8.16 4.20
N VAL A 150 4.12 -7.70 5.43
CA VAL A 150 2.85 -7.99 6.13
C VAL A 150 1.98 -6.74 6.20
N LEU A 151 0.77 -6.86 5.65
CA LEU A 151 -0.26 -5.84 5.67
C LEU A 151 -1.36 -6.22 6.66
N VAL A 152 -1.57 -5.41 7.70
CA VAL A 152 -2.62 -5.69 8.69
C VAL A 152 -3.97 -5.20 8.18
N VAL A 153 -4.99 -6.05 8.27
CA VAL A 153 -6.36 -5.78 7.83
C VAL A 153 -7.33 -6.14 8.96
N SER A 154 -7.82 -5.16 9.71
CA SER A 154 -8.65 -5.44 10.90
C SER A 154 -9.89 -4.55 10.99
N VAL A 155 -10.87 -4.96 11.80
CA VAL A 155 -12.02 -4.12 12.19
C VAL A 155 -11.69 -3.15 13.34
N VAL A 156 -10.60 -3.40 14.07
CA VAL A 156 -10.13 -2.54 15.17
C VAL A 156 -9.43 -1.32 14.57
N ASP A 157 -9.34 -0.19 15.28
CA ASP A 157 -8.54 0.97 14.87
C ASP A 157 -7.39 1.18 15.87
N LYS A 158 -6.31 0.40 15.71
CA LYS A 158 -5.07 0.51 16.52
C LYS A 158 -3.80 0.53 15.66
N PRO A 159 -3.67 1.48 14.71
CA PRO A 159 -2.53 1.56 13.78
C PRO A 159 -1.18 1.82 14.46
N ALA A 160 -1.18 2.40 15.68
CA ALA A 160 0.04 2.66 16.45
C ALA A 160 0.78 1.36 16.85
N LEU A 161 0.05 0.34 17.32
CA LEU A 161 0.63 -0.94 17.69
C LEU A 161 1.12 -1.73 16.46
N GLY A 162 0.41 -1.57 15.34
CA GLY A 162 0.78 -2.06 14.00
C GLY A 162 2.17 -1.68 13.57
N ARG A 163 2.46 -0.38 13.65
CA ARG A 163 3.73 0.17 13.21
C ARG A 163 4.88 -0.19 14.15
N THR A 164 4.63 -0.26 15.46
CA THR A 164 5.66 -0.65 16.45
C THR A 164 6.09 -2.10 16.31
N LEU A 165 5.18 -2.98 15.90
CA LEU A 165 5.43 -4.40 15.65
C LEU A 165 5.71 -4.67 14.16
N GLY A 166 6.19 -3.69 13.40
CA GLY A 166 6.69 -3.84 12.02
C GLY A 166 5.66 -4.23 10.93
N ALA A 167 4.36 -4.02 11.16
CA ALA A 167 3.40 -4.08 10.06
C ALA A 167 3.68 -2.94 9.07
N ILE A 168 3.63 -3.25 7.78
CA ILE A 168 3.97 -2.30 6.71
C ILE A 168 2.87 -1.26 6.52
N ASP A 169 1.61 -1.66 6.67
CA ASP A 169 0.47 -0.75 6.66
C ASP A 169 -0.73 -1.36 7.39
N TYR A 170 -1.75 -0.55 7.63
CA TYR A 170 -2.94 -0.91 8.41
C TYR A 170 -4.21 -0.49 7.67
N PHE A 171 -5.11 -1.44 7.40
CA PHE A 171 -6.43 -1.19 6.83
C PHE A 171 -7.53 -1.51 7.83
N VAL A 172 -8.53 -0.62 7.89
CA VAL A 172 -9.79 -0.89 8.58
C VAL A 172 -10.76 -1.54 7.61
N LYS A 173 -11.35 -2.68 7.96
CA LYS A 173 -12.42 -3.32 7.15
C LYS A 173 -13.68 -2.42 7.14
N PRO A 174 -14.39 -2.26 6.01
CA PRO A 174 -14.22 -2.97 4.74
C PRO A 174 -13.02 -2.45 3.92
N VAL A 175 -12.27 -3.38 3.35
CA VAL A 175 -11.08 -3.07 2.55
C VAL A 175 -11.49 -2.52 1.18
N ASP A 176 -11.04 -1.31 0.85
CA ASP A 176 -11.09 -0.82 -0.53
C ASP A 176 -10.07 -1.60 -1.38
N GLY A 177 -10.58 -2.39 -2.31
CA GLY A 177 -9.76 -3.21 -3.20
C GLY A 177 -8.76 -2.42 -4.04
N LYS A 178 -9.10 -1.21 -4.50
CA LYS A 178 -8.14 -0.39 -5.25
C LYS A 178 -7.00 0.08 -4.36
N ALA A 179 -7.32 0.49 -3.13
CA ALA A 179 -6.31 0.89 -2.16
C ALA A 179 -5.41 -0.30 -1.76
N LEU A 180 -6.00 -1.47 -1.52
CA LEU A 180 -5.26 -2.70 -1.23
C LEU A 180 -4.33 -3.10 -2.37
N LEU A 181 -4.82 -3.18 -3.61
CA LEU A 181 -4.01 -3.59 -4.76
C LEU A 181 -2.89 -2.59 -5.03
N SER A 182 -3.16 -1.29 -4.86
CA SER A 182 -2.11 -0.26 -4.92
C SER A 182 -1.04 -0.50 -3.86
N ARG A 183 -1.40 -0.88 -2.63
CA ARG A 183 -0.42 -1.20 -1.58
C ARG A 183 0.31 -2.50 -1.83
N LEU A 184 -0.38 -3.58 -2.19
CA LEU A 184 0.28 -4.85 -2.51
C LEU A 184 1.22 -4.70 -3.69
N GLY A 185 0.79 -4.04 -4.76
CA GLY A 185 1.63 -3.68 -5.91
C GLY A 185 2.87 -2.87 -5.53
N GLN A 186 2.81 -2.05 -4.47
CA GLN A 186 3.98 -1.34 -3.97
C GLN A 186 5.05 -2.28 -3.37
N TYR A 187 4.67 -3.44 -2.84
CA TYR A 187 5.59 -4.32 -2.10
C TYR A 187 5.95 -5.60 -2.86
N THR A 188 5.01 -6.18 -3.61
CA THR A 188 5.20 -7.48 -4.30
C THR A 188 6.05 -7.41 -5.56
N PHE A 189 6.18 -6.24 -6.19
CA PHE A 189 6.97 -6.05 -7.41
C PHE A 189 8.47 -5.84 -7.14
N THR A 190 8.88 -5.82 -5.87
CA THR A 190 10.28 -5.59 -5.48
C THR A 190 11.18 -6.82 -5.59
N SER A 191 10.64 -8.01 -5.86
CA SER A 191 11.45 -9.26 -5.75
C SER A 191 11.71 -10.02 -7.04
N LYS A 192 11.17 -9.63 -8.22
CA LYS A 192 11.54 -10.24 -9.52
C LYS A 192 10.87 -9.55 -10.72
N VAL A 193 11.19 -8.29 -10.99
CA VAL A 193 11.06 -7.73 -12.36
C VAL A 193 12.42 -7.15 -12.74
N LYS A 194 12.88 -7.54 -13.92
CA LYS A 194 14.20 -7.27 -14.50
C LYS A 194 14.55 -5.77 -14.50
N ASP A 195 15.71 -5.45 -13.94
CA ASP A 195 16.77 -4.64 -14.59
C ASP A 195 16.48 -3.18 -14.96
N GLU A 196 15.79 -2.41 -14.12
CA GLU A 196 16.01 -0.95 -14.07
C GLU A 196 16.41 -0.54 -12.66
N THR A 197 17.71 -0.30 -12.48
CA THR A 197 18.25 0.30 -11.27
C THR A 197 17.56 1.65 -11.05
N VAL A 198 16.80 1.76 -9.98
CA VAL A 198 16.06 2.97 -9.65
C VAL A 198 17.05 4.10 -9.40
N ARG A 199 16.99 5.17 -10.21
CA ARG A 199 17.93 6.29 -10.15
C ARG A 199 17.42 7.39 -9.23
N VAL A 200 18.21 7.70 -8.20
CA VAL A 200 17.96 8.77 -7.23
C VAL A 200 18.98 9.88 -7.49
N LEU A 201 18.51 11.09 -7.75
CA LEU A 201 19.35 12.27 -7.86
C LEU A 201 19.47 12.93 -6.48
N VAL A 202 20.70 13.08 -5.99
CA VAL A 202 21.01 13.76 -4.72
C VAL A 202 21.61 15.12 -5.05
N ILE A 203 21.01 16.18 -4.53
CA ILE A 203 21.39 17.57 -4.74
C ILE A 203 21.76 18.17 -3.37
N ASP A 204 23.05 18.43 -3.17
CA ASP A 204 23.62 18.97 -1.93
C ASP A 204 24.95 19.65 -2.29
N ASP A 205 25.23 20.85 -1.78
CA ASP A 205 26.47 21.59 -2.08
C ASP A 205 27.67 21.08 -1.28
N GLU A 206 27.45 20.28 -0.23
CA GLU A 206 28.51 19.64 0.52
C GLU A 206 28.79 18.22 0.01
N ARG A 207 29.99 18.03 -0.55
CA ARG A 207 30.45 16.72 -1.05
C ARG A 207 30.35 15.59 -0.02
N ALA A 208 30.56 15.88 1.25
CA ALA A 208 30.48 14.88 2.32
C ALA A 208 29.07 14.26 2.43
N ASN A 209 28.02 15.06 2.21
CA ASN A 209 26.63 14.59 2.23
C ASN A 209 26.31 13.74 1.00
N LEU A 210 26.82 14.14 -0.16
CA LEU A 210 26.71 13.34 -1.39
C LEU A 210 27.37 11.97 -1.24
N ASP A 211 28.58 11.90 -0.67
CA ASP A 211 29.30 10.65 -0.42
C ASP A 211 28.57 9.76 0.61
N LEU A 212 28.01 10.37 1.66
CA LEU A 212 27.22 9.67 2.66
C LEU A 212 25.97 9.04 2.03
N MET A 213 25.22 9.81 1.23
CA MET A 213 24.03 9.31 0.55
C MET A 213 24.37 8.20 -0.43
N GLU A 214 25.45 8.33 -1.20
CA GLU A 214 25.84 7.25 -2.11
C GLU A 214 26.19 5.95 -1.35
N THR A 215 26.92 6.07 -0.25
CA THR A 215 27.30 4.93 0.60
C THR A 215 26.09 4.24 1.22
N MET A 216 25.01 4.98 1.49
CA MET A 216 23.75 4.42 2.02
C MET A 216 22.86 3.81 0.93
N LEU A 217 22.75 4.47 -0.23
CA LEU A 217 21.75 4.13 -1.24
C LEU A 217 22.23 3.07 -2.23
N THR A 218 23.52 3.04 -2.56
CA THR A 218 24.08 2.07 -3.50
C THR A 218 23.94 0.63 -2.99
N PRO A 219 24.31 0.31 -1.73
CA PRO A 219 24.10 -1.04 -1.19
C PRO A 219 22.62 -1.44 -1.08
N ALA A 220 21.71 -0.45 -1.01
CA ALA A 220 20.27 -0.68 -1.00
C ALA A 220 19.67 -0.93 -2.40
N GLY A 221 20.49 -0.94 -3.45
CA GLY A 221 20.09 -1.26 -4.83
C GLY A 221 19.67 -0.06 -5.68
N PHE A 222 19.93 1.17 -5.24
CA PHE A 222 19.64 2.39 -5.99
C PHE A 222 20.85 2.84 -6.82
N GLY A 223 20.59 3.37 -8.02
CA GLY A 223 21.58 4.12 -8.80
C GLY A 223 21.61 5.56 -8.31
N VAL A 224 22.77 6.09 -7.95
CA VAL A 224 22.88 7.44 -7.38
C VAL A 224 23.47 8.40 -8.42
N LEU A 225 22.72 9.46 -8.74
CA LEU A 225 23.19 10.61 -9.49
C LEU A 225 23.49 11.73 -8.47
N ARG A 226 24.56 12.50 -8.69
CA ARG A 226 25.00 13.53 -7.74
C ARG A 226 25.07 14.89 -8.42
N ALA A 227 24.59 15.91 -7.73
CA ALA A 227 24.74 17.31 -8.11
C ALA A 227 25.24 18.13 -6.91
N ASN A 228 26.28 18.94 -7.11
CA ASN A 228 26.92 19.77 -6.08
C ASN A 228 26.25 21.16 -5.91
N GLY A 229 24.99 21.30 -6.34
CA GLY A 229 24.26 22.57 -6.23
C GLY A 229 22.98 22.59 -7.06
N GLY A 230 22.18 23.63 -6.83
CA GLY A 230 20.83 23.72 -7.39
C GLY A 230 20.78 23.74 -8.92
N GLN A 231 21.62 24.54 -9.58
CA GLN A 231 21.62 24.64 -11.05
C GLN A 231 21.99 23.31 -11.74
N GLU A 232 23.07 22.67 -11.28
CA GLU A 232 23.46 21.34 -11.75
C GLU A 232 22.34 20.32 -11.52
N GLY A 233 21.70 20.38 -10.35
CA GLY A 233 20.57 19.51 -10.01
C GLY A 233 19.37 19.68 -10.94
N ILE A 234 19.03 20.92 -11.31
CA ILE A 234 17.96 21.21 -12.28
C ILE A 234 18.31 20.62 -13.65
N ASP A 235 19.52 20.85 -14.14
CA ASP A 235 19.96 20.39 -15.46
C ASP A 235 20.03 18.85 -15.55
N MET A 236 20.50 18.21 -14.48
CA MET A 236 20.51 16.75 -14.36
C MET A 236 19.10 16.17 -14.27
N ALA A 237 18.20 16.79 -13.52
CA ALA A 237 16.82 16.33 -13.42
C ALA A 237 16.12 16.35 -14.80
N LYS A 238 16.37 17.39 -15.60
CA LYS A 238 15.81 17.53 -16.96
C LYS A 238 16.39 16.51 -17.94
N SER A 239 17.70 16.27 -17.89
CA SER A 239 18.40 15.42 -18.87
C SER A 239 18.38 13.93 -18.52
N GLN A 240 18.48 13.58 -17.23
CA GLN A 240 18.59 12.19 -16.77
C GLN A 240 17.24 11.59 -16.37
N LEU A 241 16.24 12.44 -16.08
CA LEU A 241 14.90 12.03 -15.64
C LEU A 241 14.96 10.97 -14.52
N PRO A 242 15.50 11.33 -13.34
CA PRO A 242 15.59 10.41 -12.23
C PRO A 242 14.21 9.99 -11.74
N ASN A 243 14.15 8.83 -11.08
CA ASN A 243 12.91 8.33 -10.50
C ASN A 243 12.50 9.15 -9.26
N LEU A 244 13.47 9.74 -8.56
CA LEU A 244 13.32 10.52 -7.34
C LEU A 244 14.47 11.53 -7.16
N ILE A 245 14.18 12.66 -6.50
CA ILE A 245 15.17 13.67 -6.12
C ILE A 245 15.25 13.76 -4.58
N LEU A 246 16.46 13.72 -4.04
CA LEU A 246 16.82 14.12 -2.68
C LEU A 246 17.48 15.49 -2.73
N LEU A 247 16.94 16.46 -2.01
CA LEU A 247 17.28 17.87 -2.15
C LEU A 247 17.60 18.51 -0.81
N ASP A 248 18.77 19.12 -0.71
CA ASP A 248 19.04 20.12 0.31
C ASP A 248 18.35 21.45 -0.02
N LEU A 249 17.83 22.14 1.00
CA LEU A 249 17.29 23.49 0.86
C LEU A 249 18.37 24.57 0.99
N MET A 250 19.44 24.29 1.72
CA MET A 250 20.43 25.27 2.13
C MET A 250 21.68 25.23 1.23
N MET A 251 21.53 25.67 -0.02
CA MET A 251 22.63 25.71 -0.99
C MET A 251 22.94 27.15 -1.44
N PRO A 252 24.20 27.46 -1.81
CA PRO A 252 24.58 28.77 -2.35
C PRO A 252 24.06 28.97 -3.78
N GLU A 253 23.93 30.24 -4.16
CA GLU A 253 23.49 30.72 -5.48
C GLU A 253 22.04 30.37 -5.85
N VAL A 254 21.71 29.07 -5.93
CA VAL A 254 20.38 28.54 -6.20
C VAL A 254 19.93 27.71 -5.00
N THR A 255 18.91 28.19 -4.29
CA THR A 255 18.39 27.53 -3.10
C THR A 255 17.55 26.31 -3.47
N GLY A 256 17.34 25.38 -2.53
CA GLY A 256 16.47 24.23 -2.83
C GLY A 256 15.02 24.62 -3.08
N PHE A 257 14.54 25.76 -2.57
CA PHE A 257 13.21 26.28 -2.95
C PHE A 257 13.16 26.66 -4.43
N ASP A 258 14.19 27.35 -4.92
CA ASP A 258 14.30 27.72 -6.34
C ASP A 258 14.37 26.46 -7.22
N VAL A 259 15.05 25.41 -6.76
CA VAL A 259 15.08 24.10 -7.45
C VAL A 259 13.69 23.47 -7.51
N VAL A 260 12.94 23.46 -6.40
CA VAL A 260 11.57 22.90 -6.39
C VAL A 260 10.69 23.67 -7.36
N GLU A 261 10.72 25.01 -7.33
CA GLU A 261 9.93 25.85 -8.23
C GLU A 261 10.28 25.58 -9.70
N ALA A 262 11.57 25.59 -10.04
CA ALA A 262 12.05 25.36 -11.40
C ALA A 262 11.64 23.97 -11.93
N LEU A 263 11.72 22.93 -11.09
CA LEU A 263 11.35 21.57 -11.49
C LEU A 263 9.84 21.37 -11.62
N ARG A 264 9.04 22.11 -10.84
CA ARG A 264 7.57 22.05 -10.90
C ARG A 264 6.99 22.84 -12.07
N ALA A 265 7.69 23.87 -12.54
CA ALA A 265 7.31 24.65 -13.72
C ALA A 265 7.41 23.86 -15.04
N GLU A 266 8.23 22.81 -15.07
CA GLU A 266 8.58 22.06 -16.28
C GLU A 266 7.80 20.75 -16.38
N GLU A 267 7.16 20.49 -17.54
CA GLU A 267 6.23 19.34 -17.70
C GLU A 267 6.92 17.98 -17.50
N VAL A 268 8.17 17.86 -17.92
CA VAL A 268 8.95 16.62 -17.83
C VAL A 268 9.42 16.31 -16.41
N THR A 269 9.64 17.33 -15.57
CA THR A 269 10.14 17.14 -14.20
C THR A 269 9.07 17.35 -13.12
N ARG A 270 7.93 17.97 -13.43
CA ARG A 270 6.90 18.29 -12.43
C ARG A 270 6.32 17.08 -11.70
N SER A 271 6.37 15.91 -12.32
CA SER A 271 5.88 14.66 -11.72
C SER A 271 6.94 13.93 -10.90
N ILE A 272 8.20 14.38 -10.96
CA ILE A 272 9.30 13.74 -10.23
C ILE A 272 9.11 14.03 -8.73
N PRO A 273 9.03 13.00 -7.88
CA PRO A 273 8.94 13.21 -6.45
C PRO A 273 10.23 13.88 -5.96
N ILE A 274 10.06 14.87 -5.09
CA ILE A 274 11.18 15.59 -4.46
C ILE A 274 11.05 15.34 -2.96
N MET A 275 12.13 14.86 -2.34
CA MET A 275 12.28 14.78 -0.90
C MET A 275 13.28 15.83 -0.46
N VAL A 276 12.95 16.56 0.60
CA VAL A 276 13.86 17.50 1.23
C VAL A 276 14.64 16.84 2.35
N LEU A 277 15.97 17.04 2.37
CA LEU A 277 16.88 16.67 3.45
C LEU A 277 17.60 17.93 3.98
N THR A 278 17.20 18.45 5.13
CA THR A 278 17.82 19.64 5.73
C THR A 278 18.39 19.32 7.12
N ALA A 279 19.59 19.82 7.43
CA ALA A 279 20.15 19.73 8.78
C ALA A 279 19.43 20.66 9.76
N LYS A 280 18.86 21.77 9.27
CA LYS A 280 18.13 22.73 10.09
C LYS A 280 16.63 22.44 10.09
N GLY A 281 15.99 22.55 11.25
CA GLY A 281 14.53 22.52 11.32
C GLY A 281 13.92 23.64 10.48
N LEU A 282 12.89 23.28 9.70
CA LEU A 282 12.14 24.23 8.89
C LEU A 282 11.21 25.07 9.74
N THR A 283 11.09 26.35 9.39
CA THR A 283 10.05 27.23 9.93
C THR A 283 8.68 26.81 9.41
N ASP A 284 7.61 27.31 10.03
CA ASP A 284 6.26 27.00 9.54
C ASP A 284 5.99 27.63 8.17
N ASP A 285 6.59 28.79 7.89
CA ASP A 285 6.56 29.43 6.56
C ASP A 285 7.24 28.54 5.50
N ASP A 286 8.40 27.96 5.83
CA ASP A 286 9.11 27.03 4.93
C ASP A 286 8.27 25.77 4.65
N LYS A 287 7.65 25.19 5.68
CA LYS A 287 6.77 24.02 5.51
C LYS A 287 5.57 24.36 4.64
N GLN A 288 5.01 25.56 4.80
CA GLN A 288 3.86 26.01 4.03
C GLN A 288 4.22 26.23 2.56
N ALA A 289 5.41 26.78 2.27
CA ALA A 289 5.93 26.93 0.91
C ALA A 289 6.13 25.58 0.20
N LEU A 290 6.56 24.55 0.93
CA LEU A 290 6.80 23.20 0.38
C LEU A 290 5.55 22.32 0.32
N ASN A 291 4.47 22.71 1.00
CA ASN A 291 3.27 21.90 1.13
C ASN A 291 2.62 21.63 -0.24
N GLY A 292 2.43 20.35 -0.57
CA GLY A 292 1.90 19.91 -1.87
C GLY A 292 2.90 19.94 -3.03
N GLN A 293 4.10 20.51 -2.85
CA GLN A 293 5.16 20.52 -3.87
C GLN A 293 6.22 19.44 -3.64
N VAL A 294 6.42 18.99 -2.40
CA VAL A 294 7.37 17.92 -2.05
C VAL A 294 6.67 16.69 -1.50
N ALA A 295 7.29 15.53 -1.68
CA ALA A 295 6.74 14.25 -1.26
C ALA A 295 7.01 13.95 0.23
N ALA A 296 8.12 14.45 0.76
CA ALA A 296 8.41 14.48 2.21
C ALA A 296 9.54 15.44 2.53
N ILE A 297 9.65 15.73 3.83
CA ILE A 297 10.69 16.54 4.44
C ILE A 297 11.29 15.72 5.59
N PHE A 298 12.61 15.66 5.62
CA PHE A 298 13.37 14.94 6.63
C PHE A 298 14.46 15.83 7.23
N GLN A 299 14.75 15.62 8.52
CA GLN A 299 15.87 16.27 9.20
C GLN A 299 17.07 15.33 9.17
N ARG A 300 18.24 15.81 8.73
CA ARG A 300 19.44 14.99 8.56
C ARG A 300 19.88 14.29 9.86
N ASP A 301 19.70 14.94 11.00
CA ASP A 301 20.11 14.42 12.31
C ASP A 301 19.21 13.31 12.87
N SER A 302 17.96 13.21 12.38
CA SER A 302 16.98 12.24 12.88
C SER A 302 16.79 11.02 11.98
N VAL A 303 17.43 11.00 10.81
CA VAL A 303 17.26 9.95 9.81
C VAL A 303 18.33 8.87 10.01
N ALA A 304 17.92 7.72 10.54
CA ALA A 304 18.74 6.51 10.43
C ALA A 304 18.78 6.06 8.95
N GLY A 305 19.95 5.65 8.44
CA GLY A 305 20.11 5.26 7.02
C GLY A 305 19.14 4.17 6.55
N THR A 306 18.64 3.32 7.46
CA THR A 306 17.58 2.34 7.19
C THR A 306 16.22 3.00 6.95
N GLU A 307 15.87 4.04 7.70
CA GLU A 307 14.58 4.72 7.62
C GLU A 307 14.41 5.49 6.29
N LEU A 308 15.50 6.11 5.82
CA LEU A 308 15.56 6.74 4.51
C LEU A 308 15.37 5.71 3.40
N THR A 309 16.20 4.67 3.37
CA THR A 309 16.16 3.65 2.31
C THR A 309 14.80 2.96 2.22
N ASP A 310 14.17 2.66 3.36
CA ASP A 310 12.81 2.10 3.39
C ASP A 310 11.76 3.10 2.89
N TRP A 311 11.93 4.39 3.12
CA TRP A 311 11.06 5.41 2.55
C TRP A 311 11.23 5.55 1.02
N LEU A 312 12.46 5.53 0.53
CA LEU A 312 12.72 5.63 -0.92
C LEU A 312 12.11 4.45 -1.67
N LYS A 313 12.25 3.24 -1.12
CA LYS A 313 11.58 2.04 -1.65
C LYS A 313 10.07 2.23 -1.74
N ARG A 314 9.43 2.83 -0.71
CA ARG A 314 7.98 3.12 -0.68
C ARG A 314 7.53 4.09 -1.76
N ILE A 315 8.31 5.13 -2.09
CA ILE A 315 7.93 6.13 -3.10
C ILE A 315 8.11 5.62 -4.52
N VAL A 316 9.22 4.94 -4.77
CA VAL A 316 9.52 4.38 -6.10
C VAL A 316 8.47 3.34 -6.47
N ALA A 317 8.07 2.52 -5.49
CA ALA A 317 7.00 1.55 -5.61
C ALA A 317 5.64 2.16 -6.00
N ARG A 318 5.35 3.41 -5.63
CA ARG A 318 4.09 4.10 -6.01
C ARG A 318 4.07 4.54 -7.47
N ARG A 319 5.24 4.78 -8.06
CA ARG A 319 5.37 5.44 -9.38
C ARG A 319 5.46 4.45 -10.55
N GLN A 320 5.95 3.24 -10.32
CA GLN A 320 5.91 2.17 -11.32
C GLN A 320 4.53 1.50 -11.46
N GLY A 321 3.55 1.92 -10.65
CA GLY A 321 2.16 1.46 -10.70
C GLY A 321 1.16 2.50 -11.21
N SER A 322 1.60 3.55 -11.91
CA SER A 322 0.75 4.52 -12.64
C SER A 322 0.92 4.40 -14.14
#